data_AF-A0A2W4IX45-F1
#
_entry.id   AF-A0A2W4IX45-F1
#
_cell.length_a   1.000
_cell.length_b   1.000
_cell.length_c   1.000
_cell.angle_alpha   90.00
_cell.angle_beta   90.00
_cell.angle_gamma   90.00
#
_symmetry.space_group_name_H-M   'P 1'
#
loop_
_entity.id
_entity.type
_entity.pdbx_description
1 polymer ?
#
loop_
_entity_poly.entity_id
_entity_poly.type
_entity_poly.pdbx_seq_one_letter_code
_entity_poly.pdbx_strand_id
1 'polypeptide(L)' 'MAKAESITVHADGIDVVVSNPGKVFFPQRGDTKLDLIEYYRAVAEPFMEWIRGRPVMMERYPNGVGGKSWWQK' A
#
# COMPACT_ATOMS: atom_id res chain seq x y z
N MET A 1 -21.28 -7.71 -12.11
CA MET A 1 -19.98 -7.07 -11.82
C MET A 1 -20.10 -6.39 -10.47
N ALA A 2 -19.53 -6.95 -9.41
CA ALA A 2 -19.62 -6.35 -8.07
C ALA A 2 -18.89 -4.99 -8.08
N LYS A 3 -19.53 -3.97 -7.49
CA LYS A 3 -18.95 -2.62 -7.34
C LYS A 3 -17.59 -2.78 -6.67
N ALA A 4 -16.51 -2.33 -7.32
CA ALA A 4 -15.19 -2.33 -6.71
C ALA A 4 -15.26 -1.45 -5.45
N GLU A 5 -15.15 -2.07 -4.28
CA GLU A 5 -15.10 -1.36 -3.01
C GLU A 5 -13.90 -0.41 -3.04
N SER A 6 -14.14 0.86 -2.76
CA SER A 6 -13.10 1.88 -2.71
C SER A 6 -13.33 2.77 -1.50
N ILE A 7 -12.25 3.11 -0.81
CA ILE A 7 -12.25 4.06 0.29
C ILE A 7 -11.28 5.20 -0.01
N THR A 8 -11.51 6.35 0.61
CA THR A 8 -10.56 7.47 0.59
C THR A 8 -9.75 7.44 1.87
N VAL A 9 -8.42 7.47 1.73
CA VAL A 9 -7.47 7.60 2.84
C VAL A 9 -6.86 8.99 2.78
N HIS A 10 -6.95 9.72 3.91
CA HIS A 10 -6.35 11.04 4.06
C HIS A 10 -4.89 10.90 4.54
N ALA A 11 -3.93 11.33 3.73
CA ALA A 11 -2.50 11.26 4.05
C ALA A 11 -1.82 12.61 3.79
N ASP A 12 -1.32 13.25 4.85
CA ASP A 12 -0.57 14.53 4.78
C ASP A 12 -1.28 15.62 3.94
N GLY A 13 -2.59 15.78 4.14
CA GLY A 13 -3.41 16.74 3.41
C GLY A 13 -3.83 16.31 1.99
N ILE A 14 -3.49 15.09 1.57
CA ILE A 14 -3.84 14.53 0.25
C ILE A 14 -4.84 13.38 0.41
N ASP A 15 -5.87 13.39 -0.43
CA ASP A 15 -6.86 12.32 -0.53
C ASP A 15 -6.39 11.26 -1.52
N VAL A 16 -6.23 10.03 -1.02
CA VAL A 16 -5.79 8.88 -1.82
C VAL A 16 -6.93 7.87 -1.93
N VAL A 17 -7.38 7.59 -3.15
CA VAL A 17 -8.42 6.58 -3.41
C VAL A 17 -7.79 5.18 -3.43
N VAL A 18 -8.28 4.32 -2.55
CA VAL A 18 -7.80 2.96 -2.36
C VAL A 18 -8.88 1.98 -2.82
N SER A 19 -8.66 1.33 -3.95
CA SER A 19 -9.53 0.26 -4.45
C SER A 19 -9.23 -1.10 -3.80
N ASN A 20 -10.25 -1.93 -3.61
CA ASN A 20 -10.12 -3.27 -3.01
C ASN A 20 -9.30 -3.27 -1.70
N PRO A 21 -9.70 -2.48 -0.69
CA PRO A 21 -8.95 -2.34 0.56
C PRO A 21 -8.83 -3.66 1.32
N GLY A 22 -9.89 -4.49 1.30
CA GLY A 22 -9.92 -5.80 1.96
C GLY A 22 -9.13 -6.91 1.27
N LYS A 23 -8.43 -6.64 0.16
CA LYS A 23 -7.62 -7.66 -0.51
C LYS A 23 -6.47 -8.11 0.39
N VAL A 24 -6.43 -9.40 0.72
CA VAL A 24 -5.34 -9.99 1.50
C VAL A 24 -4.02 -9.93 0.71
N PHE A 25 -3.02 -9.27 1.28
CA PHE A 25 -1.67 -9.17 0.71
C PHE A 25 -0.69 -10.13 1.36
N PHE A 26 -0.90 -10.46 2.65
CA PHE A 26 -0.03 -11.32 3.45
C PHE A 26 -0.82 -12.53 4.01
N PRO A 27 -1.00 -13.62 3.23
CA PRO A 27 -1.91 -14.72 3.60
C PRO A 27 -1.59 -15.41 4.92
N GLN A 28 -0.31 -15.46 5.32
CA GLN A 28 0.12 -16.10 6.56
C GLN A 28 -0.38 -15.37 7.81
N ARG A 29 -0.54 -14.04 7.73
CA ARG A 29 -0.98 -13.17 8.83
C ARG A 29 -2.43 -12.72 8.67
N GLY A 30 -2.96 -12.78 7.44
CA GLY A 30 -4.28 -12.26 7.10
C GLY A 30 -4.29 -10.77 6.75
N ASP A 31 -3.13 -10.09 6.79
CA ASP A 31 -3.06 -8.65 6.59
C ASP A 31 -3.47 -8.26 5.16
N THR A 32 -4.31 -7.23 5.08
CA THR A 32 -4.92 -6.70 3.87
C THR A 32 -4.11 -5.57 3.25
N LYS A 33 -4.54 -5.13 2.06
CA LYS A 33 -3.99 -3.94 1.41
C LYS A 33 -4.18 -2.69 2.28
N LEU A 34 -5.31 -2.58 2.99
CA LEU A 34 -5.54 -1.46 3.90
C LEU A 34 -4.58 -1.51 5.09
N ASP A 35 -4.33 -2.68 5.66
CA ASP A 35 -3.40 -2.82 6.79
C ASP A 35 -1.98 -2.38 6.42
N LEU A 36 -1.53 -2.69 5.20
CA LEU A 36 -0.24 -2.20 4.69
C LEU A 36 -0.20 -0.67 4.56
N ILE A 37 -1.30 -0.05 4.13
CA ILE A 37 -1.40 1.41 4.00
C ILE A 37 -1.36 2.06 5.39
N GLU A 38 -2.12 1.53 6.35
CA GLU A 38 -2.12 2.03 7.73
C GLU A 38 -0.76 1.86 8.41
N TYR A 39 -0.06 0.75 8.13
CA TYR A 39 1.34 0.58 8.56
C TYR A 39 2.24 1.71 8.04
N TYR A 40 2.18 2.01 6.73
CA TYR A 40 2.98 3.10 6.16
C TYR A 40 2.61 4.46 6.71
N ARG A 41 1.33 4.71 7.04
CA ARG A 41 0.90 5.95 7.72
C ARG A 41 1.48 6.04 9.13
N ALA A 42 1.47 4.94 9.88
CA ALA A 42 1.99 4.89 11.24
C ALA A 42 3.50 5.17 11.32
N VAL A 43 4.27 4.81 10.29
CA VAL A 43 5.73 5.03 10.24
C VAL A 43 6.15 6.16 9.30
N ALA A 44 5.20 6.92 8.74
CA ALA A 44 5.45 7.85 7.64
C ALA A 44 6.51 8.90 7.98
N GLU A 45 6.41 9.55 9.14
CA GLU A 45 7.32 10.63 9.54
C GLU A 45 8.78 10.17 9.64
N PRO A 46 9.16 9.22 10.51
CA PRO A 46 10.54 8.76 10.60
C PRO A 46 10.99 8.10 9.29
N PHE A 47 10.12 7.40 8.56
CA PHE A 47 10.49 6.81 7.28
C PHE A 47 10.90 7.89 6.25
N MET A 48 10.13 8.98 6.18
CA MET A 48 10.38 10.06 5.24
C MET A 48 11.62 10.89 5.57
N GLU A 49 12.06 10.97 6.84
CA GLU A 49 13.33 11.60 7.19
C GLU A 49 14.53 10.94 6.47
N TRP A 50 14.48 9.62 6.27
CA TRP A 50 15.57 8.86 5.66
C TRP A 50 15.49 8.78 4.13
N ILE A 51 14.28 8.73 3.57
CA ILE A 51 14.10 8.42 2.13
C ILE A 51 13.76 9.63 1.28
N ARG A 52 13.37 10.77 1.86
CA ARG A 52 12.98 11.97 1.11
C ARG A 52 14.09 12.43 0.18
N GLY A 53 13.72 12.74 -1.07
CA GLY A 53 14.66 13.21 -2.10
C GLY A 53 15.49 12.12 -2.76
N ARG A 54 15.30 10.84 -2.41
CA ARG A 54 16.02 9.70 -3.00
C ARG A 54 15.14 9.04 -4.08
N PRO A 55 15.63 8.81 -5.30
CA PRO A 55 14.94 7.97 -6.28
C PRO A 55 14.76 6.56 -5.71
N VAL A 56 13.55 6.01 -5.82
CA VAL A 56 13.22 4.68 -5.32
C VAL A 56 12.81 3.75 -6.46
N MET A 57 13.21 2.50 -6.36
CA MET A 57 12.67 1.42 -7.18
C MET A 57 11.57 0.73 -6.38
N MET A 58 10.42 0.46 -6.99
CA MET A 58 9.30 -0.19 -6.32
C MET A 58 9.18 -1.65 -6.76
N GLU A 59 9.16 -2.58 -5.80
CA GLU A 59 8.64 -3.92 -6.05
C GLU A 59 7.14 -3.93 -5.80
N ARG A 60 6.36 -4.42 -6.77
CA ARG A 60 4.90 -4.37 -6.70
C ARG A 60 4.30 -5.78 -6.73
N TYR A 61 3.38 -6.02 -5.80
CA TYR A 61 2.66 -7.29 -5.64
C TYR A 61 1.14 -7.06 -5.70
N PRO A 62 0.52 -6.83 -6.88
CA PRO A 62 -0.91 -6.51 -6.93
C PRO A 62 -1.82 -7.62 -6.43
N ASN A 63 -1.32 -8.86 -6.40
CA ASN A 63 -2.02 -10.05 -5.96
C ASN A 63 -1.48 -10.60 -4.63
N GLY A 64 -0.80 -9.77 -3.84
CA GLY A 64 -0.16 -10.18 -2.58
C GLY A 64 1.16 -10.92 -2.79
N VAL A 65 1.85 -11.20 -1.68
CA VAL A 65 3.24 -11.69 -1.67
C VAL A 65 3.43 -13.09 -2.28
N GLY A 66 2.36 -13.89 -2.38
CA GLY A 66 2.38 -15.19 -3.06
C GLY A 66 2.18 -15.11 -4.58
N GLY A 67 1.89 -13.93 -5.12
CA GLY A 67 1.64 -13.70 -6.54
C GLY A 67 2.87 -13.23 -7.31
N LYS A 68 2.68 -12.98 -8.61
CA LYS A 68 3.71 -12.38 -9.47
C LYS A 68 4.03 -10.95 -9.03
N SER A 69 5.32 -10.65 -8.87
CA SER A 69 5.85 -9.30 -8.67
C SER A 69 6.53 -8.75 -9.92
N TRP A 70 6.77 -7.44 -9.93
CA TRP A 70 7.73 -6.79 -10.83
C TRP A 70 8.38 -5.58 -10.17
N TRP A 71 9.53 -5.21 -10.71
CA TRP A 71 10.23 -3.98 -10.38
C TRP A 71 9.81 -2.84 -11.30
N GLN A 72 9.44 -1.71 -10.72
CA GLN A 72 9.14 -0.47 -11.41
C GLN A 72 10.19 0.57 -11.04
N LYS A 73 10.83 1.14 -12.06
CA LYS A 73 11.74 2.28 -11.94
C LYS A 73 10.97 3.60 -12.01
#